data_AF-A0A356DSC9-F1
#
_entry.id   AF-A0A356DSC9-F1
#
_cell.length_a   1.000
_cell.length_b   1.000
_cell.length_c   1.000
_cell.angle_alpha   90.00
_cell.angle_beta   90.00
_cell.angle_gamma   90.00
#
_symmetry.space_group_name_H-M   'P 1'
#
loop_
_entity.id
_entity.type
_entity.pdbx_description
1 polymer ?
#
loop_
_entity_poly.entity_id
_entity_poly.type
_entity_poly.pdbx_seq_one_letter_code
_entity_poly.pdbx_strand_id
1 'polypeptide(L)'
;MHSRTSGGITYLRIQNQSLKGLISSRLEEQPSTPAVSINTPLPEEEVQIISQVETLETQSDVLADTILVVTSSGIWAVNEQMHETVQISNDQLDAPWNLNDGMSPDKKFFAFITGFSGASVNPMLVVLDIENKTSILQLELTGPNTQPGMEGTHGDPAFEAFGAIQSDDSFAWSPDGTRLAFVAARDGDSADVYLFTPTDISVTRLSDEAGHAAALHWSPDGQLLQYTSVNTFGTGAGSDMEGLWIYAFQSNQAQLLEVLKSNGEDFLAWTDSSQFWINSFSRTCGGAYNLRIVDVISYDQQVIVDEGFTAVAYDPENKFGMFSVAYNYDNCSSSEPLDAGLRIFGESVPVLGPDGPIADEIGGSKFEPTIAYGIGFIPQRNLFTVYGDEGLQYIYYKGQYGYNSLEILPEVKGFVSYPSATGDYWIWASRGKTGLWVTEDNSNPVELS
;
A
#
# COMPACT_ATOMS: atom_id res chain seq x y z
N MET A 1 -11.42 19.94 -0.53
CA MET A 1 -11.34 19.13 0.71
C MET A 1 -11.00 17.72 0.27
N HIS A 2 -9.71 17.43 0.10
CA HIS A 2 -9.22 16.10 -0.29
C HIS A 2 -8.87 15.36 0.99
N SER A 3 -9.80 14.57 1.50
CA SER A 3 -9.53 13.61 2.57
C SER A 3 -8.98 12.36 1.92
N ARG A 4 -7.67 12.33 1.63
CA ARG A 4 -6.93 11.08 1.40
C ARG A 4 -7.15 10.21 2.64
N THR A 5 -7.97 9.19 2.51
CA THR A 5 -8.40 8.31 3.59
C THR A 5 -7.25 7.40 3.99
N SER A 6 -6.47 7.88 4.96
CA SER A 6 -5.98 7.16 6.14
C SER A 6 -5.45 5.74 5.94
N GLY A 7 -4.15 5.62 5.70
CA GLY A 7 -3.36 4.51 6.21
C GLY A 7 -3.14 4.71 7.71
N GLY A 8 -3.85 3.95 8.53
CA GLY A 8 -3.65 3.93 9.98
C GLY A 8 -2.76 2.75 10.36
N ILE A 9 -1.50 3.00 10.70
CA ILE A 9 -0.67 2.04 11.43
C ILE A 9 -1.14 2.02 12.88
N THR A 10 -1.32 0.81 13.42
CA THR A 10 -1.68 0.61 14.83
C THR A 10 -0.45 0.83 15.72
N TYR A 11 -0.54 1.79 16.62
CA TYR A 11 0.36 1.89 17.77
C TYR A 11 -0.02 0.79 18.78
N LEU A 12 0.87 -0.18 19.00
CA LEU A 12 0.83 -1.04 20.18
C LEU A 12 1.89 -0.55 21.17
N ARG A 13 1.46 0.23 22.17
CA ARG A 13 2.26 0.45 23.38
C ARG A 13 2.04 -0.75 24.29
N ILE A 14 2.89 -1.76 24.16
CA ILE A 14 2.80 -2.97 24.99
C ILE A 14 3.71 -2.80 26.19
N GLN A 15 3.14 -2.81 27.40
CA GLN A 15 3.87 -3.18 28.60
C GLN A 15 3.72 -4.71 28.79
N ASN A 16 4.73 -5.47 28.34
CA ASN A 16 5.00 -6.86 28.74
C ASN A 16 3.92 -7.95 28.53
N GLN A 17 3.11 -7.94 27.47
CA GLN A 17 2.27 -9.11 27.12
C GLN A 17 2.19 -9.38 25.62
N SER A 18 2.28 -10.65 25.20
CA SER A 18 2.04 -11.05 23.81
C SER A 18 0.53 -11.07 23.51
N LEU A 19 0.15 -10.72 22.28
CA LEU A 19 -1.25 -10.63 21.82
C LEU A 19 -2.03 -11.93 22.04
N LYS A 20 -1.34 -13.08 21.99
CA LYS A 20 -1.89 -14.41 22.27
C LYS A 20 -2.36 -14.58 23.72
N GLY A 21 -1.76 -13.89 24.69
CA GLY A 21 -2.14 -13.96 26.11
C GLY A 21 -3.41 -13.20 26.50
N LEU A 22 -3.83 -12.22 25.67
CA LEU A 22 -5.04 -11.43 25.88
C LEU A 22 -6.31 -12.15 25.44
N ILE A 23 -6.22 -12.98 24.40
CA ILE A 23 -7.37 -13.68 23.83
C ILE A 23 -7.68 -14.96 24.62
N SER A 24 -6.67 -15.62 25.18
CA SER A 24 -6.85 -16.88 25.93
C SER A 24 -7.46 -16.71 27.34
N SER A 25 -7.43 -15.52 27.93
CA SER A 25 -7.86 -15.30 29.32
C SER A 25 -9.33 -14.89 29.48
N ARG A 26 -10.13 -14.85 28.40
CA ARG A 26 -11.56 -14.46 28.45
C ARG A 26 -12.56 -15.52 27.98
N LEU A 27 -12.12 -16.74 27.67
CA LEU A 27 -13.02 -17.82 27.24
C LEU A 27 -13.17 -18.97 28.25
N GLU A 28 -12.46 -18.97 29.38
CA GLU A 28 -12.61 -20.01 30.40
C GLU A 28 -12.59 -19.46 31.83
N GLU A 29 -13.64 -18.72 32.22
CA GLU A 29 -14.03 -18.66 33.64
C GLU A 29 -15.56 -18.67 33.79
N GLN A 30 -16.12 -19.87 33.83
CA GLN A 30 -17.18 -20.16 34.80
C GLN A 30 -16.63 -21.18 35.79
N PRO A 31 -16.24 -20.78 37.01
CA PRO A 31 -16.09 -21.72 38.11
C PRO A 31 -17.29 -21.59 39.04
N SER A 32 -18.11 -22.64 39.04
CA SER A 32 -18.95 -23.01 40.18
C SER A 32 -18.10 -23.09 41.45
N THR A 33 -18.61 -22.52 42.54
CA THR A 33 -18.00 -22.60 43.88
C THR A 33 -17.87 -24.04 44.37
N PRO A 34 -16.75 -24.35 45.03
CA PRO A 34 -16.87 -24.90 46.38
C PRO A 34 -15.93 -24.22 47.38
N ALA A 35 -16.46 -24.02 48.58
CA ALA A 35 -15.70 -23.61 49.75
C ALA A 35 -14.68 -24.69 50.16
N VAL A 36 -13.55 -24.31 50.76
CA VAL A 36 -13.05 -24.83 52.07
C VAL A 36 -11.72 -24.16 52.48
N SER A 37 -11.75 -23.70 53.74
CA SER A 37 -10.72 -23.52 54.78
C SER A 37 -9.21 -23.47 54.46
N ILE A 38 -8.60 -22.43 55.03
CA ILE A 38 -7.17 -22.19 55.23
C ILE A 38 -6.64 -23.10 56.35
N ASN A 39 -5.51 -23.79 56.14
CA ASN A 39 -4.40 -23.98 57.10
C ASN A 39 -3.46 -25.11 56.65
N THR A 40 -2.26 -24.80 56.16
CA THR A 40 -0.97 -25.42 56.59
C THR A 40 0.22 -24.75 55.87
N PRO A 41 1.41 -24.66 56.50
CA PRO A 41 2.58 -23.96 55.94
C PRO A 41 3.45 -24.86 55.02
N LEU A 42 4.18 -24.18 54.13
CA LEU A 42 5.17 -24.70 53.16
C LEU A 42 6.24 -25.61 53.79
N PRO A 43 6.73 -26.64 53.06
CA PRO A 43 8.05 -27.23 53.28
C PRO A 43 9.11 -26.76 52.25
N GLU A 44 10.36 -26.75 52.72
CA GLU A 44 11.60 -26.35 52.06
C GLU A 44 12.17 -27.39 51.08
N GLU A 45 12.90 -26.86 50.07
CA GLU A 45 13.99 -27.41 49.24
C GLU A 45 13.94 -28.84 48.64
N GLU A 46 14.22 -28.93 47.33
CA GLU A 46 15.36 -29.70 46.83
C GLU A 46 15.81 -29.22 45.44
N VAL A 47 17.11 -28.94 45.31
CA VAL A 47 17.80 -28.60 44.06
C VAL A 47 18.13 -29.91 43.33
N GLN A 48 17.71 -30.04 42.07
CA GLN A 48 18.22 -31.09 41.18
C GLN A 48 19.05 -30.50 40.03
N ILE A 49 20.30 -30.98 39.95
CA ILE A 49 21.23 -30.77 38.84
C ILE A 49 20.95 -31.86 37.80
N ILE A 50 20.72 -31.49 36.54
CA ILE A 50 20.78 -32.41 35.40
C ILE A 50 21.72 -31.84 34.34
N SER A 51 22.66 -32.68 33.93
CA SER A 51 23.76 -32.44 33.00
C SER A 51 23.44 -32.88 31.57
N GLN A 52 23.82 -32.02 30.59
CA GLN A 52 24.17 -32.29 29.18
C GLN A 52 23.04 -32.85 28.28
N VAL A 53 22.80 -32.35 27.07
CA VAL A 53 23.66 -32.36 25.88
C VAL A 53 23.21 -31.23 24.93
N GLU A 54 24.09 -30.30 24.59
CA GLU A 54 23.87 -29.35 23.48
C GLU A 54 24.22 -30.05 22.17
N THR A 55 23.18 -30.43 21.42
CA THR A 55 23.30 -30.55 19.96
C THR A 55 23.27 -29.13 19.40
N LEU A 56 24.42 -28.67 18.89
CA LEU A 56 24.50 -27.46 18.07
C LEU A 56 23.65 -27.65 16.82
N GLU A 57 22.43 -27.12 16.85
CA GLU A 57 21.66 -26.86 15.65
C GLU A 57 22.28 -25.68 14.89
N THR A 58 22.40 -25.86 13.59
CA THR A 58 22.94 -24.91 12.63
C THR A 58 22.17 -23.59 12.65
N GLN A 59 22.86 -22.48 12.90
CA GLN A 59 22.37 -21.12 12.70
C GLN A 59 21.90 -20.93 11.25
N SER A 60 20.60 -21.00 11.00
CA SER A 60 20.02 -20.53 9.74
C SER A 60 18.63 -19.88 9.83
N ASP A 61 18.08 -19.63 11.03
CA ASP A 61 16.72 -19.08 11.20
C ASP A 61 16.66 -17.63 11.73
N VAL A 62 17.78 -16.90 11.74
CA VAL A 62 17.92 -15.59 12.42
C VAL A 62 17.05 -14.46 11.84
N LEU A 63 16.47 -14.62 10.63
CA LEU A 63 15.59 -13.61 10.04
C LEU A 63 14.14 -13.66 10.56
N ALA A 64 13.71 -14.75 11.20
CA ALA A 64 12.32 -14.91 11.62
C ALA A 64 11.91 -14.04 12.82
N ASP A 65 12.86 -13.44 13.54
CA ASP A 65 12.61 -12.87 14.87
C ASP A 65 12.80 -11.34 14.96
N THR A 66 13.04 -10.62 13.86
CA THR A 66 13.28 -9.15 13.94
C THR A 66 12.05 -8.35 13.54
N ILE A 67 11.51 -7.57 14.48
CA ILE A 67 10.45 -6.59 14.27
C ILE A 67 11.07 -5.20 14.11
N LEU A 68 10.70 -4.48 13.06
CA LEU A 68 11.03 -3.06 12.95
C LEU A 68 10.00 -2.20 13.64
N VAL A 69 10.48 -1.30 14.49
CA VAL A 69 9.65 -0.34 15.22
C VAL A 69 10.13 1.06 14.89
N VAL A 70 9.23 1.85 14.31
CA VAL A 70 9.46 3.27 13.99
C VAL A 70 8.89 4.12 15.12
N THR A 71 9.71 5.01 15.68
CA THR A 71 9.31 5.95 16.73
C THR A 71 9.71 7.36 16.36
N SER A 72 9.28 8.35 17.15
CA SER A 72 9.72 9.74 16.97
C SER A 72 11.22 9.95 17.20
N SER A 73 11.93 8.96 17.77
CA SER A 73 13.38 9.04 17.98
C SER A 73 14.18 8.25 16.93
N GLY A 74 13.52 7.61 15.97
CA GLY A 74 14.15 6.86 14.89
C GLY A 74 13.63 5.43 14.75
N ILE A 75 14.42 4.58 14.09
CA ILE A 75 14.03 3.23 13.70
C ILE A 75 14.83 2.20 14.51
N TRP A 76 14.11 1.22 15.05
CA TRP A 76 14.62 0.22 15.97
C TRP A 76 14.36 -1.19 15.42
N ALA A 77 15.34 -2.07 15.53
CA ALA A 77 15.14 -3.51 15.43
C ALA A 77 14.92 -4.10 16.82
N VAL A 78 13.85 -4.86 16.96
CA VAL A 78 13.50 -5.58 18.19
C VAL A 78 13.53 -7.07 17.89
N ASN A 79 14.34 -7.83 18.63
CA ASN A 79 14.28 -9.27 18.57
C ASN A 79 13.08 -9.77 19.37
N GLU A 80 12.17 -10.50 18.74
CA GLU A 80 10.90 -10.96 19.34
C GLU A 80 11.13 -11.94 20.49
N GLN A 81 12.14 -12.80 20.40
CA GLN A 81 12.39 -13.84 21.42
C GLN A 81 13.18 -13.32 22.62
N MET A 82 14.25 -12.57 22.36
CA MET A 82 15.16 -12.07 23.38
C MET A 82 14.72 -10.72 23.96
N HIS A 83 13.78 -10.04 23.30
CA HIS A 83 13.37 -8.65 23.59
C HIS A 83 14.54 -7.65 23.54
N GLU A 84 15.64 -8.01 22.87
CA GLU A 84 16.76 -7.11 22.65
C GLU A 84 16.38 -6.04 21.64
N THR A 85 16.76 -4.79 21.90
CA THR A 85 16.47 -3.66 21.04
C THR A 85 17.75 -2.99 20.57
N VAL A 86 17.82 -2.70 19.28
CA VAL A 86 18.94 -1.99 18.65
C VAL A 86 18.38 -0.86 17.82
N GLN A 87 18.83 0.36 18.09
CA GLN A 87 18.52 1.50 17.22
C GLN A 87 19.38 1.42 15.96
N ILE A 88 18.73 1.34 14.80
CA ILE A 88 19.42 1.24 13.50
C ILE A 88 19.63 2.63 12.89
N SER A 89 18.65 3.53 13.07
CA SER A 89 18.73 4.92 12.61
C SER A 89 18.10 5.87 13.62
N ASN A 90 18.65 7.09 13.69
CA ASN A 90 18.11 8.21 14.46
C ASN A 90 17.30 9.18 13.59
N ASP A 91 17.21 8.91 12.29
CA ASP A 91 16.57 9.77 11.32
C ASP A 91 15.04 9.67 11.46
N GLN A 92 14.37 10.79 11.22
CA GLN A 92 12.91 10.81 11.19
C GLN A 92 12.42 10.12 9.92
N LEU A 93 11.43 9.26 10.03
CA LEU A 93 10.76 8.68 8.86
C LEU A 93 9.67 9.65 8.40
N ASP A 94 9.86 10.24 7.21
CA ASP A 94 8.87 11.11 6.57
C ASP A 94 8.08 10.37 5.49
N ALA A 95 8.72 9.47 4.75
CA ALA A 95 8.09 8.52 3.82
C ALA A 95 8.78 7.15 3.90
N PRO A 96 8.09 6.03 3.64
CA PRO A 96 6.73 5.94 3.13
C PRO A 96 5.70 6.02 4.27
N TRP A 97 4.47 6.46 3.96
CA TRP A 97 3.39 6.47 4.94
C TRP A 97 2.98 5.05 5.36
N ASN A 98 2.98 4.12 4.42
CA ASN A 98 2.79 2.70 4.68
C ASN A 98 4.16 2.02 4.77
N LEU A 99 4.54 1.59 5.97
CA LEU A 99 5.86 1.02 6.23
C LEU A 99 6.15 -0.26 5.44
N ASN A 100 5.13 -0.98 4.96
CA ASN A 100 5.35 -2.14 4.11
C ASN A 100 6.03 -1.76 2.79
N ASP A 101 5.79 -0.57 2.27
CA ASP A 101 6.36 -0.11 1.00
C ASP A 101 7.87 0.17 1.12
N GLY A 102 8.32 0.44 2.35
CA GLY A 102 9.75 0.59 2.66
C GLY A 102 10.49 -0.74 2.72
N MET A 103 9.79 -1.83 3.03
CA MET A 103 10.38 -3.15 3.19
C MET A 103 10.60 -3.83 1.83
N SER A 104 11.83 -4.28 1.58
CA SER A 104 12.13 -5.14 0.43
C SER A 104 11.33 -6.46 0.51
N PRO A 105 10.90 -7.04 -0.63
CA PRO A 105 10.15 -8.31 -0.65
C PRO A 105 10.83 -9.48 0.07
N ASP A 106 12.17 -9.53 0.03
CA ASP A 106 12.97 -10.55 0.73
C ASP A 106 13.25 -10.20 2.21
N LYS A 107 12.74 -9.06 2.67
CA LYS A 107 12.81 -8.52 4.04
C LYS A 107 14.23 -8.24 4.55
N LYS A 108 15.22 -8.14 3.66
CA LYS A 108 16.61 -7.84 4.06
C LYS A 108 16.88 -6.36 4.23
N PHE A 109 16.18 -5.54 3.46
CA PHE A 109 16.37 -4.10 3.40
C PHE A 109 15.10 -3.33 3.74
N PHE A 110 15.29 -2.17 4.38
CA PHE A 110 14.24 -1.19 4.62
C PHE A 110 14.67 0.19 4.10
N ALA A 111 13.91 0.74 3.15
CA ALA A 111 14.11 2.06 2.57
C ALA A 111 13.12 3.06 3.17
N PHE A 112 13.60 4.28 3.41
CA PHE A 112 12.76 5.40 3.82
C PHE A 112 13.38 6.74 3.42
N ILE A 113 12.54 7.77 3.35
CA ILE A 113 12.96 9.15 3.10
C ILE A 113 12.86 9.95 4.41
N THR A 114 13.87 10.80 4.63
CA THR A 114 13.97 11.71 5.76
C THR A 114 14.35 13.12 5.29
N GLY A 115 14.35 14.09 6.20
CA GLY A 115 14.94 15.41 5.96
C GLY A 115 13.96 16.46 5.45
N PHE A 116 12.65 16.23 5.62
CA PHE A 116 11.61 17.23 5.34
C PHE A 116 11.32 18.16 6.51
N SER A 117 11.79 17.83 7.71
CA SER A 117 11.58 18.61 8.92
C SER A 117 12.81 19.48 9.27
N GLY A 118 12.56 20.65 9.87
CA GLY A 118 13.63 21.53 10.40
C GLY A 118 13.78 22.86 9.67
N ALA A 119 14.88 23.56 9.98
CA ALA A 119 15.18 24.91 9.43
C ALA A 119 15.75 24.87 8.00
N SER A 120 16.11 23.69 7.51
CA SER A 120 16.57 23.46 6.14
C SER A 120 15.99 22.13 5.70
N VAL A 121 15.32 22.13 4.54
CA VAL A 121 14.80 20.91 3.91
C VAL A 121 15.95 20.28 3.14
N ASN A 122 16.31 19.04 3.47
CA ASN A 122 17.31 18.26 2.74
C ASN A 122 16.85 16.81 2.64
N PRO A 123 16.02 16.46 1.64
CA PRO A 123 15.46 15.13 1.53
C PRO A 123 16.56 14.11 1.24
N MET A 124 16.60 13.03 2.03
CA MET A 124 17.55 11.95 1.86
C MET A 124 16.84 10.61 1.79
N LEU A 125 17.25 9.76 0.85
CA LEU A 125 16.91 8.34 0.86
C LEU A 125 17.91 7.60 1.74
N VAL A 126 17.38 6.85 2.70
CA VAL A 126 18.16 5.97 3.58
C VAL A 126 17.72 4.54 3.34
N VAL A 127 18.70 3.64 3.14
CA VAL A 127 18.45 2.19 3.06
C VAL A 127 19.19 1.50 4.19
N LEU A 128 18.45 0.73 4.98
CA LEU A 128 18.93 -0.05 6.10
C LEU A 128 19.07 -1.51 5.71
N ASP A 129 20.16 -2.13 6.12
CA ASP A 129 20.32 -3.58 6.18
C ASP A 129 19.82 -4.05 7.55
N ILE A 130 18.73 -4.83 7.52
CA ILE A 130 18.02 -5.26 8.73
C ILE A 130 18.76 -6.36 9.47
N GLU A 131 19.40 -7.27 8.74
CA GLU A 131 20.18 -8.36 9.32
C GLU A 131 21.41 -7.81 10.05
N ASN A 132 22.14 -6.93 9.38
CA ASN A 132 23.36 -6.34 9.92
C ASN A 132 23.12 -5.13 10.81
N LYS A 133 21.88 -4.62 10.88
CA LYS A 133 21.46 -3.47 11.70
C LYS A 133 22.30 -2.22 11.38
N THR A 134 22.52 -1.96 10.08
CA THR A 134 23.33 -0.83 9.60
C THR A 134 22.62 -0.06 8.49
N SER A 135 23.04 1.17 8.25
CA SER A 135 22.67 1.92 7.05
C SER A 135 23.68 1.63 5.94
N ILE A 136 23.19 1.20 4.77
CA ILE A 136 24.00 0.89 3.59
C ILE A 136 23.93 1.99 2.52
N LEU A 137 22.94 2.87 2.61
CA LEU A 137 22.81 4.06 1.77
C LEU A 137 22.28 5.24 2.61
N GLN A 138 22.90 6.40 2.44
CA GLN A 138 22.35 7.71 2.78
C GLN A 138 22.64 8.63 1.61
N LEU A 139 21.58 9.01 0.88
CA LEU A 139 21.70 9.70 -0.40
C LEU A 139 20.83 10.95 -0.41
N GLU A 140 21.44 12.12 -0.62
CA GLU A 140 20.70 13.35 -0.89
C GLU A 140 19.94 13.23 -2.20
N LEU A 141 18.64 13.56 -2.15
CA LEU A 141 17.72 13.40 -3.28
C LEU A 141 17.60 14.66 -4.14
N THR A 142 18.22 15.77 -3.72
CA THR A 142 18.21 17.05 -4.45
C THR A 142 19.62 17.50 -4.77
N GLY A 143 19.78 18.18 -5.90
CA GLY A 143 21.00 18.84 -6.32
C GLY A 143 21.00 20.33 -5.94
N PRO A 144 22.10 21.05 -6.21
CA PRO A 144 22.22 22.47 -5.87
C PRO A 144 21.14 23.38 -6.47
N ASN A 145 20.59 23.01 -7.63
CA ASN A 145 19.56 23.79 -8.34
C ASN A 145 18.12 23.48 -7.88
N THR A 146 17.91 22.31 -7.28
CA THR A 146 16.61 21.77 -6.91
C THR A 146 16.46 21.64 -5.40
N GLN A 147 17.44 22.16 -4.64
CA GLN A 147 17.36 22.22 -3.19
C GLN A 147 16.19 23.11 -2.76
N PRO A 148 15.21 22.60 -2.00
CA PRO A 148 14.04 23.37 -1.63
C PRO A 148 14.42 24.52 -0.68
N GLY A 149 14.09 25.75 -1.07
CA GLY A 149 14.03 26.89 -0.14
C GLY A 149 12.73 26.90 0.66
N MET A 150 12.63 27.75 1.69
CA MET A 150 11.37 27.89 2.47
C MET A 150 10.21 28.52 1.67
N GLU A 151 10.48 29.16 0.53
CA GLU A 151 9.49 29.84 -0.30
C GLU A 151 9.66 29.41 -1.76
N GLY A 152 8.96 28.36 -2.17
CA GLY A 152 8.91 27.92 -3.58
C GLY A 152 7.60 28.34 -4.26
N THR A 153 7.65 28.57 -5.57
CA THR A 153 6.48 28.80 -6.41
C THR A 153 6.27 27.64 -7.37
N HIS A 154 5.02 27.34 -7.76
CA HIS A 154 4.73 26.32 -8.76
C HIS A 154 5.48 26.56 -10.08
N GLY A 155 5.96 25.48 -10.69
CA GLY A 155 6.83 25.49 -11.86
C GLY A 155 8.29 25.82 -11.56
N ASP A 156 8.65 26.13 -10.31
CA ASP A 156 10.05 26.19 -9.89
C ASP A 156 10.59 24.76 -9.72
N PRO A 157 11.72 24.41 -10.38
CA PRO A 157 12.39 23.12 -10.24
C PRO A 157 12.47 22.59 -8.81
N ALA A 158 12.79 23.45 -7.83
CA ALA A 158 12.96 23.02 -6.44
C ALA A 158 11.62 22.69 -5.77
N PHE A 159 10.55 23.42 -6.11
CA PHE A 159 9.20 23.15 -5.60
C PHE A 159 8.64 21.85 -6.17
N GLU A 160 8.79 21.65 -7.48
CA GLU A 160 8.27 20.47 -8.16
C GLU A 160 9.08 19.22 -7.80
N ALA A 161 10.42 19.31 -7.65
CA ALA A 161 11.26 18.24 -7.13
C ALA A 161 10.81 17.78 -5.73
N PHE A 162 10.53 18.73 -4.83
CA PHE A 162 10.02 18.44 -3.50
C PHE A 162 8.68 17.69 -3.55
N GLY A 163 7.78 18.08 -4.45
CA GLY A 163 6.51 17.40 -4.70
C GLY A 163 6.68 15.98 -5.23
N ALA A 164 7.61 15.77 -6.16
CA ALA A 164 7.91 14.46 -6.74
C ALA A 164 8.47 13.49 -5.67
N ILE A 165 9.42 13.94 -4.86
CA ILE A 165 10.08 13.12 -3.83
C ILE A 165 9.14 12.77 -2.68
N GLN A 166 8.16 13.61 -2.34
CA GLN A 166 7.15 13.30 -1.31
C GLN A 166 5.94 12.51 -1.78
N SER A 167 5.86 12.20 -3.08
CA SER A 167 4.77 11.35 -3.53
C SER A 167 4.86 9.97 -2.87
N ASP A 168 3.70 9.38 -2.57
CA ASP A 168 3.60 8.11 -1.84
C ASP A 168 4.35 6.98 -2.56
N ASP A 169 4.39 7.03 -3.91
CA ASP A 169 5.06 6.08 -4.81
C ASP A 169 6.35 6.65 -5.42
N SER A 170 7.04 7.50 -4.67
CA SER A 170 8.34 8.09 -5.06
C SER A 170 9.49 7.07 -5.08
N PHE A 171 9.30 5.88 -4.51
CA PHE A 171 10.22 4.76 -4.64
C PHE A 171 9.47 3.42 -4.60
N ALA A 172 10.06 2.38 -5.20
CA ALA A 172 9.51 1.04 -5.19
C ALA A 172 10.61 -0.02 -5.33
N TRP A 173 10.54 -1.06 -4.50
CA TRP A 173 11.40 -2.24 -4.64
C TRP A 173 10.99 -3.08 -5.85
N SER A 174 11.97 -3.66 -6.55
CA SER A 174 11.72 -4.68 -7.56
C SER A 174 11.10 -5.92 -6.91
N PRO A 175 10.31 -6.72 -7.64
CA PRO A 175 9.63 -7.90 -7.07
C PRO A 175 10.58 -8.94 -6.46
N ASP A 176 11.81 -9.01 -6.97
CA ASP A 176 12.88 -9.88 -6.46
C ASP A 176 13.66 -9.29 -5.27
N GLY A 177 13.37 -8.06 -4.87
CA GLY A 177 14.04 -7.33 -3.78
C GLY A 177 15.49 -6.93 -4.06
N THR A 178 15.99 -7.13 -5.29
CA THR A 178 17.40 -6.87 -5.62
C THR A 178 17.69 -5.43 -6.02
N ARG A 179 16.65 -4.64 -6.31
CA ARG A 179 16.77 -3.26 -6.80
C ARG A 179 15.69 -2.38 -6.18
N LEU A 180 16.02 -1.10 -5.98
CA LEU A 180 15.10 -0.06 -5.54
C LEU A 180 15.08 1.03 -6.60
N ALA A 181 13.94 1.23 -7.26
CA ALA A 181 13.72 2.42 -8.09
C ALA A 181 13.27 3.56 -7.18
N PHE A 182 13.75 4.78 -7.43
CA PHE A 182 13.38 5.95 -6.65
C PHE A 182 13.47 7.24 -7.47
N VAL A 183 12.72 8.25 -7.05
CA VAL A 183 12.72 9.58 -7.66
C VAL A 183 13.74 10.46 -6.95
N ALA A 184 14.57 11.16 -7.72
CA ALA A 184 15.50 12.16 -7.20
C ALA A 184 15.71 13.29 -8.20
N ALA A 185 15.95 14.50 -7.73
CA ALA A 185 16.21 15.68 -8.56
C ALA A 185 17.67 16.11 -8.43
N ARG A 186 18.60 15.18 -8.67
CA ARG A 186 20.04 15.40 -8.40
C ARG A 186 20.78 16.02 -9.58
N ASP A 187 20.34 15.68 -10.80
CA ASP A 187 21.05 15.96 -12.04
C ASP A 187 20.19 16.78 -13.01
N GLY A 188 20.12 18.09 -12.78
CA GLY A 188 19.37 19.03 -13.62
C GLY A 188 18.23 19.70 -12.87
N ASP A 189 17.21 20.12 -13.61
CA ASP A 189 16.04 20.83 -13.09
C ASP A 189 14.82 19.91 -12.92
N SER A 190 14.84 18.70 -13.52
CA SER A 190 13.82 17.67 -13.38
C SER A 190 14.09 16.75 -12.18
N ALA A 191 13.05 16.07 -11.72
CA ALA A 191 13.19 14.90 -10.86
C ALA A 191 13.11 13.66 -11.75
N ASP A 192 14.11 12.79 -11.69
CA ASP A 192 14.21 11.63 -12.58
C ASP A 192 14.09 10.32 -11.82
N VAL A 193 13.98 9.23 -12.58
CA VAL A 193 14.06 7.88 -12.04
C VAL A 193 15.52 7.47 -11.84
N TYR A 194 15.85 6.99 -10.65
CA TYR A 194 17.13 6.40 -10.28
C TYR A 194 16.92 4.96 -9.81
N LEU A 195 18.00 4.17 -9.89
CA LEU A 195 18.06 2.80 -9.45
C LEU A 195 19.17 2.64 -8.42
N PHE A 196 18.84 2.05 -7.27
CA PHE A 196 19.81 1.60 -6.28
C PHE A 196 19.89 0.06 -6.29
N THR A 197 21.11 -0.46 -6.28
CA THR A 197 21.37 -1.91 -6.17
C THR A 197 22.14 -2.18 -4.87
N PRO A 198 21.52 -2.82 -3.85
CA PRO A 198 22.16 -3.03 -2.55
C PRO A 198 23.41 -3.91 -2.58
N THR A 199 23.51 -4.84 -3.53
CA THR A 199 24.60 -5.83 -3.58
C THR A 199 25.96 -5.22 -3.91
N ASP A 200 25.99 -4.13 -4.67
CA ASP A 200 27.21 -3.39 -5.03
C ASP A 200 27.19 -1.91 -4.60
N ILE A 201 26.12 -1.49 -3.92
CA ILE A 201 25.89 -0.11 -3.44
C ILE A 201 25.97 0.90 -4.60
N SER A 202 25.51 0.50 -5.79
CA SER A 202 25.50 1.37 -6.97
C SER A 202 24.21 2.18 -7.09
N VAL A 203 24.33 3.41 -7.58
CA VAL A 203 23.20 4.29 -7.93
C VAL A 203 23.34 4.73 -9.38
N THR A 204 22.31 4.52 -10.19
CA THR A 204 22.29 4.86 -11.62
C THR A 204 21.04 5.65 -11.97
N ARG A 205 21.19 6.76 -12.72
CA ARG A 205 20.06 7.50 -13.31
C ARG A 205 19.51 6.73 -14.51
N LEU A 206 18.20 6.48 -14.52
CA LEU A 206 17.51 5.73 -15.57
C LEU A 206 16.80 6.63 -16.59
N SER A 207 16.40 7.83 -16.18
CA SER A 207 15.56 8.71 -16.99
C SER A 207 16.08 10.15 -16.98
N ASP A 208 15.74 10.95 -17.99
CA ASP A 208 16.19 12.34 -18.14
C ASP A 208 15.17 13.23 -18.89
N GLU A 209 13.89 12.90 -18.77
CA GLU A 209 12.79 13.66 -19.36
C GLU A 209 12.66 15.06 -18.76
N ALA A 210 11.93 15.95 -19.45
CA ALA A 210 11.79 17.33 -19.02
C ALA A 210 10.89 17.48 -17.78
N GLY A 211 9.83 16.68 -17.67
CA GLY A 211 8.97 16.65 -16.50
C GLY A 211 9.53 15.81 -15.34
N HIS A 212 8.89 15.93 -14.19
CA HIS A 212 9.26 15.28 -12.95
C HIS A 212 8.65 13.88 -12.88
N ALA A 213 9.47 12.85 -12.73
CA ALA A 213 9.05 11.47 -12.55
C ALA A 213 8.22 11.28 -11.28
N ALA A 214 7.21 10.41 -11.36
CA ALA A 214 6.30 10.06 -10.27
C ALA A 214 5.66 8.67 -10.50
N ALA A 215 5.07 8.10 -9.45
CA ALA A 215 4.29 6.86 -9.49
C ALA A 215 5.05 5.67 -10.09
N LEU A 216 6.06 5.16 -9.37
CA LEU A 216 6.92 4.09 -9.82
C LEU A 216 6.29 2.70 -9.56
N HIS A 217 6.06 1.91 -10.61
CA HIS A 217 5.46 0.57 -10.50
C HIS A 217 6.20 -0.48 -11.34
N TRP A 218 6.80 -1.47 -10.68
CA TRP A 218 7.52 -2.56 -11.34
C TRP A 218 6.59 -3.59 -11.98
N SER A 219 6.94 -4.09 -13.17
CA SER A 219 6.31 -5.29 -13.71
C SER A 219 6.56 -6.50 -12.80
N PRO A 220 5.65 -7.50 -12.75
CA PRO A 220 5.79 -8.66 -11.87
C PRO A 220 7.09 -9.47 -12.05
N ASP A 221 7.66 -9.47 -13.26
CA ASP A 221 8.94 -10.12 -13.57
C ASP A 221 10.18 -9.24 -13.37
N GLY A 222 9.99 -7.98 -12.94
CA GLY A 222 11.05 -7.01 -12.71
C GLY A 222 11.78 -6.56 -13.97
N GLN A 223 11.29 -6.86 -15.18
CA GLN A 223 11.95 -6.48 -16.43
C GLN A 223 11.58 -5.07 -16.90
N LEU A 224 10.48 -4.53 -16.38
CA LEU A 224 9.98 -3.21 -16.74
C LEU A 224 9.66 -2.39 -15.48
N LEU A 225 9.73 -1.07 -15.62
CA LEU A 225 9.28 -0.11 -14.61
C LEU A 225 8.37 0.92 -15.28
N GLN A 226 7.09 0.93 -14.90
CA GLN A 226 6.15 1.96 -15.31
C GLN A 226 6.33 3.18 -14.41
N TYR A 227 6.24 4.36 -15.00
CA TYR A 227 6.19 5.61 -14.28
C TYR A 227 5.42 6.66 -15.06
N THR A 228 5.07 7.75 -14.40
CA THR A 228 4.53 8.95 -15.04
C THR A 228 5.54 10.09 -14.92
N SER A 229 5.43 11.09 -15.79
CA SER A 229 6.12 12.35 -15.62
C SER A 229 5.11 13.50 -15.57
N VAL A 230 5.46 14.54 -14.81
CA VAL A 230 4.58 15.64 -14.43
C VAL A 230 5.30 16.97 -14.70
N ASN A 231 4.68 17.89 -15.43
CA ASN A 231 5.23 19.23 -15.61
C ASN A 231 5.13 20.05 -14.33
N THR A 232 3.96 20.03 -13.67
CA THR A 232 3.73 20.69 -12.37
C THR A 232 2.71 19.92 -11.52
N PHE A 233 2.94 19.79 -10.21
CA PHE A 233 2.01 19.12 -9.28
C PHE A 233 0.83 20.00 -8.84
N GLY A 234 0.89 21.31 -9.11
CA GLY A 234 -0.22 22.26 -8.87
C GLY A 234 -0.58 22.51 -7.39
N THR A 235 -1.75 23.13 -7.16
CA THR A 235 -2.27 23.50 -5.80
C THR A 235 -3.32 22.52 -5.26
N GLY A 236 -3.36 21.30 -5.83
CA GLY A 236 -4.28 20.25 -5.42
C GLY A 236 -5.52 20.10 -6.31
N ALA A 237 -5.68 20.89 -7.38
CA ALA A 237 -6.68 20.64 -8.43
C ALA A 237 -6.41 19.39 -9.28
N GLY A 238 -5.24 18.78 -9.07
CA GLY A 238 -4.60 17.81 -9.94
C GLY A 238 -3.32 18.42 -10.52
N SER A 239 -2.56 17.60 -11.22
CA SER A 239 -1.27 17.94 -11.82
C SER A 239 -1.42 18.36 -13.28
N ASP A 240 -0.41 19.01 -13.83
CA ASP A 240 -0.20 19.11 -15.28
C ASP A 240 0.68 17.93 -15.71
N MET A 241 0.05 16.84 -16.13
CA MET A 241 0.75 15.62 -16.53
C MET A 241 1.55 15.84 -17.83
N GLU A 242 2.65 15.12 -18.00
CA GLU A 242 3.45 15.15 -19.22
C GLU A 242 3.34 13.83 -19.99
N GLY A 243 3.70 12.71 -19.36
CA GLY A 243 3.76 11.43 -20.06
C GLY A 243 3.59 10.20 -19.19
N LEU A 244 3.12 9.12 -19.81
CA LEU A 244 3.13 7.76 -19.27
C LEU A 244 4.28 7.00 -19.91
N TRP A 245 5.15 6.42 -19.11
CA TRP A 245 6.41 5.85 -19.55
C TRP A 245 6.58 4.41 -19.10
N ILE A 246 7.39 3.67 -19.87
CA ILE A 246 7.95 2.39 -19.47
C ILE A 246 9.46 2.43 -19.61
N TYR A 247 10.17 2.04 -18.57
CA TYR A 247 11.60 1.79 -18.63
C TYR A 247 11.86 0.29 -18.81
N ALA A 248 12.53 -0.09 -19.88
CA ALA A 248 12.90 -1.47 -20.15
C ALA A 248 14.36 -1.74 -19.76
N PHE A 249 14.57 -2.59 -18.76
CA PHE A 249 15.92 -2.89 -18.24
C PHE A 249 16.78 -3.68 -19.23
N GLN A 250 16.16 -4.45 -20.12
CA GLN A 250 16.88 -5.20 -21.15
C GLN A 250 17.56 -4.28 -22.17
N SER A 251 16.89 -3.20 -22.57
CA SER A 251 17.42 -2.22 -23.53
C SER A 251 18.05 -1.00 -22.87
N ASN A 252 17.86 -0.82 -21.55
CA ASN A 252 18.29 0.35 -20.79
C ASN A 252 17.73 1.64 -21.38
N GLN A 253 16.43 1.63 -21.71
CA GLN A 253 15.74 2.74 -22.35
C GLN A 253 14.36 3.00 -21.75
N ALA A 254 14.08 4.29 -21.55
CA ALA A 254 12.74 4.81 -21.33
C ALA A 254 11.99 4.94 -22.65
N GLN A 255 10.70 4.62 -22.64
CA GLN A 255 9.82 4.76 -23.77
C GLN A 255 8.49 5.39 -23.36
N LEU A 256 8.10 6.42 -24.12
CA LEU A 256 6.81 7.09 -23.98
C LEU A 256 5.70 6.18 -24.53
N LEU A 257 4.73 5.84 -23.69
CA LEU A 257 3.52 5.13 -24.06
C LEU A 257 2.39 6.11 -24.42
N GLU A 258 2.30 7.24 -23.73
CA GLU A 258 1.22 8.21 -23.91
C GLU A 258 1.65 9.62 -23.52
N VAL A 259 1.26 10.63 -24.31
CA VAL A 259 1.31 12.04 -23.88
C VAL A 259 0.05 12.34 -23.09
N LEU A 260 0.20 12.57 -21.79
CA LEU A 260 -0.93 12.74 -20.88
C LEU A 260 -1.48 14.15 -20.94
N LYS A 261 -2.81 14.27 -20.86
CA LYS A 261 -3.55 15.54 -20.79
C LYS A 261 -4.49 15.61 -19.58
N SER A 262 -4.50 14.55 -18.78
CA SER A 262 -5.28 14.42 -17.57
C SER A 262 -4.69 15.28 -16.45
N ASN A 263 -5.38 15.33 -15.30
CA ASN A 263 -4.87 16.00 -14.11
C ASN A 263 -4.28 15.04 -13.07
N GLY A 264 -3.96 13.83 -13.50
CA GLY A 264 -3.44 12.75 -12.69
C GLY A 264 -3.70 11.43 -13.38
N GLU A 265 -2.90 10.43 -13.04
CA GLU A 265 -3.12 9.04 -13.42
C GLU A 265 -2.96 8.19 -12.16
N ASP A 266 -3.87 7.25 -11.97
CA ASP A 266 -3.85 6.30 -10.87
C ASP A 266 -3.56 4.91 -11.45
N PHE A 267 -2.37 4.39 -11.17
CA PHE A 267 -2.02 3.02 -11.50
C PHE A 267 -2.80 2.05 -10.59
N LEU A 268 -3.40 1.02 -11.18
CA LEU A 268 -4.13 0.01 -10.40
C LEU A 268 -3.28 -1.22 -10.14
N ALA A 269 -2.90 -1.90 -11.21
CA ALA A 269 -2.20 -3.17 -11.13
C ALA A 269 -1.70 -3.62 -12.50
N TRP A 270 -0.56 -4.30 -12.50
CA TRP A 270 -0.17 -5.17 -13.60
C TRP A 270 -1.13 -6.36 -13.69
N THR A 271 -1.58 -6.67 -14.90
CA THR A 271 -2.34 -7.89 -15.19
C THR A 271 -1.44 -9.08 -15.48
N ASP A 272 -0.27 -8.80 -16.06
CA ASP A 272 0.85 -9.70 -16.31
C ASP A 272 2.15 -8.88 -16.47
N SER A 273 3.19 -9.42 -17.11
CA SER A 273 4.46 -8.70 -17.35
C SER A 273 4.43 -7.66 -18.48
N SER A 274 3.31 -7.52 -19.19
CA SER A 274 3.19 -6.72 -20.42
C SER A 274 1.99 -5.78 -20.44
N GLN A 275 0.99 -6.03 -19.58
CA GLN A 275 -0.24 -5.26 -19.56
C GLN A 275 -0.58 -4.78 -18.16
N PHE A 276 -1.06 -3.55 -18.02
CA PHE A 276 -1.51 -2.99 -16.73
C PHE A 276 -2.77 -2.14 -16.86
N TRP A 277 -3.50 -2.06 -15.74
CA TRP A 277 -4.66 -1.18 -15.56
C TRP A 277 -4.24 0.18 -15.01
N ILE A 278 -4.83 1.22 -15.58
CA ILE A 278 -4.64 2.60 -15.14
C ILE A 278 -5.93 3.40 -15.40
N ASN A 279 -6.20 4.40 -14.56
CA ASN A 279 -7.24 5.39 -14.84
C ASN A 279 -6.69 6.80 -14.79
N SER A 280 -7.35 7.71 -15.49
CA SER A 280 -7.07 9.14 -15.40
C SER A 280 -7.84 9.78 -14.23
N PHE A 281 -7.35 10.91 -13.75
CA PHE A 281 -7.99 11.72 -12.73
C PHE A 281 -8.36 13.11 -13.25
N SER A 282 -9.57 13.55 -12.95
CA SER A 282 -10.00 14.93 -13.13
C SER A 282 -11.05 15.32 -12.11
N ARG A 283 -10.89 16.52 -11.54
CA ARG A 283 -11.91 17.10 -10.64
C ARG A 283 -13.23 17.39 -11.34
N THR A 284 -13.21 17.72 -12.63
CA THR A 284 -14.46 17.92 -13.40
C THR A 284 -15.20 16.61 -13.58
N CYS A 285 -14.49 15.49 -13.44
CA CYS A 285 -15.00 14.14 -13.54
C CYS A 285 -15.46 13.49 -12.24
N GLY A 286 -15.44 14.24 -11.14
CA GLY A 286 -15.75 13.66 -9.84
C GLY A 286 -14.66 12.76 -9.27
N GLY A 287 -13.49 12.69 -9.89
CA GLY A 287 -12.38 11.85 -9.46
C GLY A 287 -11.76 11.10 -10.62
N ALA A 288 -12.11 9.82 -10.75
CA ALA A 288 -11.53 8.91 -11.71
C ALA A 288 -12.36 8.81 -13.00
N TYR A 289 -11.71 8.61 -14.14
CA TYR A 289 -12.33 8.38 -15.44
C TYR A 289 -11.31 7.67 -16.37
N ASN A 290 -11.72 7.28 -17.57
CA ASN A 290 -10.80 6.67 -18.55
C ASN A 290 -10.02 5.46 -17.97
N LEU A 291 -10.75 4.51 -17.37
CA LEU A 291 -10.19 3.22 -16.97
C LEU A 291 -9.81 2.45 -18.24
N ARG A 292 -8.54 2.12 -18.37
CA ARG A 292 -7.99 1.48 -19.56
C ARG A 292 -6.91 0.47 -19.22
N ILE A 293 -6.75 -0.51 -20.10
CA ILE A 293 -5.60 -1.41 -20.10
C ILE A 293 -4.60 -0.92 -21.13
N VAL A 294 -3.32 -0.90 -20.75
CA VAL A 294 -2.21 -0.47 -21.60
C VAL A 294 -1.31 -1.67 -21.84
N ASP A 295 -1.01 -1.95 -23.11
CA ASP A 295 -0.09 -3.00 -23.52
C ASP A 295 1.26 -2.39 -23.91
N VAL A 296 2.32 -2.73 -23.17
CA VAL A 296 3.64 -2.11 -23.31
C VAL A 296 4.47 -2.67 -24.48
N ILE A 297 3.99 -3.73 -25.13
CA ILE A 297 4.69 -4.39 -26.24
C ILE A 297 4.14 -3.88 -27.58
N SER A 298 2.82 -3.81 -27.70
CA SER A 298 2.12 -3.29 -28.88
C SER A 298 1.98 -1.77 -28.85
N TYR A 299 2.08 -1.15 -27.67
CA TYR A 299 1.74 0.25 -27.39
C TYR A 299 0.25 0.57 -27.60
N ASP A 300 -0.58 -0.46 -27.72
CA ASP A 300 -2.02 -0.31 -27.83
C ASP A 300 -2.63 -0.03 -26.45
N GLN A 301 -3.70 0.76 -26.47
CA GLN A 301 -4.50 1.03 -25.29
C GLN A 301 -5.96 0.70 -25.58
N GLN A 302 -6.61 0.02 -24.65
CA GLN A 302 -8.03 -0.26 -24.73
C GLN A 302 -8.75 0.40 -23.56
N VAL A 303 -9.56 1.41 -23.89
CA VAL A 303 -10.46 2.07 -22.94
C VAL A 303 -11.63 1.12 -22.65
N ILE A 304 -11.89 0.93 -21.37
CA ILE A 304 -12.91 0.03 -20.83
C ILE A 304 -14.07 0.85 -20.26
N VAL A 305 -13.76 1.96 -19.58
CA VAL A 305 -14.75 2.92 -19.09
C VAL A 305 -14.19 4.31 -19.33
N ASP A 306 -14.82 5.08 -20.21
CA ASP A 306 -14.42 6.47 -20.47
C ASP A 306 -15.10 7.43 -19.48
N GLU A 307 -16.25 7.04 -18.96
CA GLU A 307 -17.08 7.82 -18.05
C GLU A 307 -16.45 7.97 -16.64
N GLY A 308 -16.95 8.96 -15.90
CA GLY A 308 -16.55 9.19 -14.52
C GLY A 308 -17.02 8.09 -13.56
N PHE A 309 -16.14 7.68 -12.66
CA PHE A 309 -16.42 6.75 -11.58
C PHE A 309 -15.69 7.17 -10.29
N THR A 310 -16.06 6.55 -9.17
CA THR A 310 -15.70 7.02 -7.84
C THR A 310 -14.57 6.22 -7.20
N ALA A 311 -14.56 4.90 -7.38
CA ALA A 311 -13.51 4.04 -6.86
C ALA A 311 -13.35 2.79 -7.73
N VAL A 312 -12.18 2.19 -7.69
CA VAL A 312 -11.85 0.98 -8.44
C VAL A 312 -10.81 0.15 -7.69
N ALA A 313 -10.90 -1.17 -7.81
CA ALA A 313 -9.85 -2.09 -7.42
C ALA A 313 -9.80 -3.28 -8.37
N TYR A 314 -8.65 -3.94 -8.44
CA TYR A 314 -8.42 -5.07 -9.32
C TYR A 314 -7.68 -6.19 -8.61
N ASP A 315 -8.10 -7.42 -8.88
CA ASP A 315 -7.46 -8.66 -8.49
C ASP A 315 -6.65 -9.19 -9.68
N PRO A 316 -5.31 -9.09 -9.65
CA PRO A 316 -4.46 -9.54 -10.74
C PRO A 316 -4.36 -11.07 -10.85
N GLU A 317 -4.48 -11.80 -9.75
CA GLU A 317 -4.39 -13.27 -9.77
C GLU A 317 -5.62 -13.86 -10.46
N ASN A 318 -6.79 -13.29 -10.22
CA ASN A 318 -8.06 -13.83 -10.70
C ASN A 318 -8.65 -13.03 -11.85
N LYS A 319 -7.93 -12.00 -12.30
CA LYS A 319 -8.27 -11.12 -13.41
C LYS A 319 -9.69 -10.59 -13.32
N PHE A 320 -10.03 -10.09 -12.15
CA PHE A 320 -11.35 -9.59 -11.81
C PHE A 320 -11.23 -8.22 -11.17
N GLY A 321 -12.00 -7.26 -11.64
CA GLY A 321 -12.02 -5.91 -11.11
C GLY A 321 -13.42 -5.46 -10.75
N MET A 322 -13.48 -4.46 -9.88
CA MET A 322 -14.72 -3.85 -9.44
C MET A 322 -14.56 -2.34 -9.36
N PHE A 323 -15.56 -1.60 -9.82
CA PHE A 323 -15.60 -0.15 -9.71
C PHE A 323 -16.99 0.34 -9.29
N SER A 324 -17.06 1.52 -8.68
CA SER A 324 -18.32 2.13 -8.25
C SER A 324 -18.55 3.47 -8.91
N VAL A 325 -19.81 3.77 -9.17
CA VAL A 325 -20.30 5.07 -9.61
C VAL A 325 -21.22 5.60 -8.53
N ALA A 326 -20.76 6.58 -7.74
CA ALA A 326 -21.57 7.16 -6.67
C ALA A 326 -22.61 8.16 -7.18
N TYR A 327 -22.23 8.95 -8.20
CA TYR A 327 -23.06 9.99 -8.80
C TYR A 327 -22.96 9.92 -10.32
N ASN A 328 -23.96 10.48 -10.97
CA ASN A 328 -23.89 10.72 -12.40
C ASN A 328 -22.95 11.93 -12.67
N TYR A 329 -21.96 11.74 -13.53
CA TYR A 329 -20.97 12.75 -13.92
C TYR A 329 -21.10 13.14 -15.39
N ASP A 330 -21.97 14.11 -15.69
CA ASP A 330 -22.30 14.56 -17.06
C ASP A 330 -21.15 15.28 -17.81
N ASN A 331 -20.01 15.55 -17.17
CA ASN A 331 -18.94 16.41 -17.73
C ASN A 331 -17.64 15.67 -18.08
N CYS A 332 -17.62 14.34 -18.04
CA CYS A 332 -16.39 13.56 -18.22
C CYS A 332 -16.05 13.24 -19.65
N SER A 333 -17.04 12.72 -20.37
CA SER A 333 -16.87 12.09 -21.66
C SER A 333 -17.93 12.63 -22.61
N SER A 334 -17.77 12.31 -23.89
CA SER A 334 -18.82 12.54 -24.89
C SER A 334 -19.95 11.51 -24.82
N SER A 335 -19.80 10.46 -23.99
CA SER A 335 -20.78 9.39 -23.81
C SER A 335 -21.82 9.73 -22.76
N GLU A 336 -22.94 9.00 -22.80
CA GLU A 336 -23.96 9.11 -21.75
C GLU A 336 -23.36 8.65 -20.41
N PRO A 337 -23.67 9.34 -19.30
CA PRO A 337 -23.09 9.02 -18.02
C PRO A 337 -23.56 7.66 -17.49
N LEU A 338 -22.74 7.06 -16.64
CA LEU A 338 -23.11 5.82 -15.97
C LEU A 338 -24.14 6.04 -14.86
N ASP A 339 -25.14 5.17 -14.83
CA ASP A 339 -26.02 5.03 -13.67
C ASP A 339 -25.23 4.63 -12.42
N ALA A 340 -25.63 5.18 -11.27
CA ALA A 340 -25.04 4.89 -9.97
C ALA A 340 -25.16 3.40 -9.58
N GLY A 341 -24.08 2.87 -9.01
CA GLY A 341 -24.01 1.50 -8.52
C GLY A 341 -22.61 0.90 -8.61
N LEU A 342 -22.50 -0.36 -8.17
CA LEU A 342 -21.30 -1.18 -8.23
C LEU A 342 -21.28 -2.00 -9.53
N ARG A 343 -20.11 -2.06 -10.18
CA ARG A 343 -19.90 -2.69 -11.49
C ARG A 343 -18.62 -3.51 -11.46
N ILE A 344 -18.52 -4.47 -12.36
CA ILE A 344 -17.39 -5.43 -12.43
C ILE A 344 -16.77 -5.43 -13.82
N PHE A 345 -15.48 -5.75 -13.91
CA PHE A 345 -14.72 -5.87 -15.17
C PHE A 345 -13.66 -6.97 -15.07
N GLY A 346 -12.98 -7.28 -16.18
CA GLY A 346 -11.91 -8.29 -16.24
C GLY A 346 -12.31 -9.56 -17.02
N GLU A 347 -11.36 -10.49 -17.16
CA GLU A 347 -11.51 -11.70 -17.96
C GLU A 347 -12.40 -12.77 -17.31
N SER A 348 -12.50 -12.75 -15.97
CA SER A 348 -13.20 -13.78 -15.18
C SER A 348 -14.66 -13.45 -14.85
N VAL A 349 -15.29 -12.52 -15.58
CA VAL A 349 -16.73 -12.24 -15.43
C VAL A 349 -17.51 -13.48 -15.89
N PRO A 350 -18.29 -14.15 -15.03
CA PRO A 350 -18.88 -15.44 -15.39
C PRO A 350 -19.85 -15.29 -16.57
N VAL A 351 -19.62 -16.08 -17.63
CA VAL A 351 -20.61 -16.30 -18.69
C VAL A 351 -21.77 -17.10 -18.08
N LEU A 352 -22.95 -16.51 -17.96
CA LEU A 352 -24.16 -17.20 -17.51
C LEU A 352 -25.23 -17.17 -18.60
N GLY A 353 -25.98 -18.28 -18.72
CA GLY A 353 -26.91 -18.61 -19.81
C GLY A 353 -28.15 -17.69 -19.95
N PRO A 354 -29.28 -18.19 -20.48
CA PRO A 354 -30.32 -17.35 -21.11
C PRO A 354 -31.06 -16.34 -20.22
N ASP A 355 -30.86 -16.35 -18.89
CA ASP A 355 -31.36 -15.35 -17.94
C ASP A 355 -30.23 -14.79 -17.02
N GLY A 356 -28.96 -15.03 -17.37
CA GLY A 356 -27.79 -14.42 -16.75
C GLY A 356 -27.52 -13.03 -17.33
N PRO A 357 -26.66 -12.22 -16.71
CA PRO A 357 -26.29 -10.94 -17.29
C PRO A 357 -25.72 -11.17 -18.69
N ILE A 358 -26.38 -10.60 -19.68
CA ILE A 358 -25.82 -10.44 -21.01
C ILE A 358 -24.56 -9.59 -20.81
N ALA A 359 -23.44 -10.04 -21.36
CA ALA A 359 -22.29 -9.17 -21.53
C ALA A 359 -22.74 -8.00 -22.44
N ASP A 360 -23.26 -6.94 -21.84
CA ASP A 360 -23.10 -5.62 -22.42
C ASP A 360 -21.62 -5.25 -22.21
N GLU A 361 -21.02 -4.68 -23.25
CA GLU A 361 -19.58 -4.71 -23.56
C GLU A 361 -18.61 -4.40 -22.41
N ILE A 362 -19.03 -3.74 -21.32
CA ILE A 362 -18.35 -3.69 -20.02
C ILE A 362 -19.41 -3.47 -18.92
N GLY A 363 -19.45 -4.32 -17.88
CA GLY A 363 -20.06 -3.96 -16.59
C GLY A 363 -21.52 -4.35 -16.33
N GLY A 364 -21.94 -5.58 -16.65
CA GLY A 364 -23.30 -6.06 -16.40
C GLY A 364 -23.50 -6.97 -15.18
N SER A 365 -23.63 -6.42 -13.96
CA SER A 365 -24.67 -6.82 -13.00
C SER A 365 -24.72 -5.78 -11.89
N LYS A 366 -25.78 -4.97 -11.88
CA LYS A 366 -26.09 -4.08 -10.76
C LYS A 366 -26.37 -4.95 -9.53
N PHE A 367 -25.40 -5.05 -8.62
CA PHE A 367 -25.77 -5.27 -7.23
C PHE A 367 -26.55 -4.03 -6.77
N GLU A 368 -27.47 -4.19 -5.81
CA GLU A 368 -28.30 -3.14 -5.16
C GLU A 368 -27.81 -1.69 -5.38
N PRO A 369 -28.68 -0.68 -5.59
CA PRO A 369 -28.28 0.72 -5.78
C PRO A 369 -27.56 1.27 -4.54
N THR A 370 -26.29 0.94 -4.42
CA THR A 370 -25.41 1.23 -3.31
C THR A 370 -24.45 2.28 -3.80
N ILE A 371 -24.43 3.38 -3.08
CA ILE A 371 -23.47 4.45 -3.28
C ILE A 371 -22.20 4.07 -2.52
N ALA A 372 -21.15 3.76 -3.28
CA ALA A 372 -19.84 3.42 -2.75
C ALA A 372 -18.79 4.44 -3.21
N TYR A 373 -17.99 4.92 -2.26
CA TYR A 373 -16.92 5.91 -2.47
C TYR A 373 -15.52 5.32 -2.39
N GLY A 374 -15.39 4.07 -1.96
CA GLY A 374 -14.11 3.38 -1.86
C GLY A 374 -14.26 1.91 -2.16
N ILE A 375 -13.28 1.35 -2.86
CA ILE A 375 -13.13 -0.09 -3.07
C ILE A 375 -11.67 -0.42 -2.82
N GLY A 376 -11.41 -1.44 -2.00
CA GLY A 376 -10.07 -1.97 -1.76
C GLY A 376 -10.00 -3.44 -2.10
N PHE A 377 -8.85 -3.90 -2.59
CA PHE A 377 -8.55 -5.33 -2.78
C PHE A 377 -7.48 -5.78 -1.79
N ILE A 378 -7.68 -6.95 -1.19
CA ILE A 378 -6.78 -7.55 -0.20
C ILE A 378 -6.31 -8.89 -0.76
N PRO A 379 -5.08 -8.93 -1.33
CA PRO A 379 -4.57 -10.09 -2.04
C PRO A 379 -4.48 -11.35 -1.18
N GLN A 380 -4.08 -11.24 0.08
CA GLN A 380 -3.79 -12.37 0.98
C GLN A 380 -4.98 -13.32 1.17
N ARG A 381 -6.19 -12.78 1.08
CA ARG A 381 -7.45 -13.53 1.26
C ARG A 381 -8.36 -13.44 0.02
N ASN A 382 -7.90 -12.77 -1.03
CA ASN A 382 -8.68 -12.51 -2.24
C ASN A 382 -10.05 -11.89 -1.92
N LEU A 383 -10.01 -10.74 -1.26
CA LEU A 383 -11.19 -10.03 -0.79
C LEU A 383 -11.30 -8.66 -1.42
N PHE A 384 -12.50 -8.29 -1.83
CA PHE A 384 -12.86 -6.90 -2.09
C PHE A 384 -13.61 -6.32 -0.91
N THR A 385 -13.27 -5.09 -0.54
CA THR A 385 -13.96 -4.30 0.48
C THR A 385 -14.61 -3.09 -0.20
N VAL A 386 -15.87 -2.81 0.13
CA VAL A 386 -16.63 -1.70 -0.47
C VAL A 386 -17.12 -0.78 0.63
N TYR A 387 -16.83 0.51 0.48
CA TYR A 387 -17.09 1.55 1.46
C TYR A 387 -18.08 2.58 0.90
N GLY A 388 -19.09 2.93 1.69
CA GLY A 388 -20.03 4.01 1.38
C GLY A 388 -20.10 5.05 2.51
N ASP A 389 -21.19 5.82 2.58
CA ASP A 389 -21.34 6.94 3.54
C ASP A 389 -21.17 6.52 5.00
N GLU A 390 -21.61 5.31 5.33
CA GLU A 390 -21.53 4.80 6.70
C GLU A 390 -20.19 4.15 7.03
N GLY A 391 -19.29 3.90 6.07
CA GLY A 391 -18.05 3.13 6.20
C GLY A 391 -18.11 1.81 5.42
N LEU A 392 -17.49 0.73 5.90
CA LEU A 392 -17.54 -0.58 5.20
C LEU A 392 -18.99 -1.09 5.09
N GLN A 393 -19.41 -1.40 3.86
CA GLN A 393 -20.76 -1.86 3.51
C GLN A 393 -20.79 -3.29 2.98
N TYR A 394 -19.79 -3.70 2.20
CA TYR A 394 -19.71 -5.06 1.66
C TYR A 394 -18.28 -5.60 1.71
N ILE A 395 -18.17 -6.90 1.94
CA ILE A 395 -16.96 -7.68 1.69
C ILE A 395 -17.34 -8.74 0.66
N TYR A 396 -16.60 -8.82 -0.44
CA TYR A 396 -16.76 -9.88 -1.42
C TYR A 396 -15.55 -10.80 -1.38
N TYR A 397 -15.77 -12.11 -1.37
CA TYR A 397 -14.72 -13.12 -1.41
C TYR A 397 -14.88 -14.01 -2.64
N LYS A 398 -13.76 -14.50 -3.19
CA LYS A 398 -13.80 -15.46 -4.29
C LYS A 398 -14.25 -16.84 -3.80
N GLY A 399 -15.47 -17.22 -4.17
CA GLY A 399 -15.99 -18.58 -4.02
C GLY A 399 -15.73 -19.45 -5.25
N GLN A 400 -16.14 -20.72 -5.18
CA GLN A 400 -15.97 -21.69 -6.26
C GLN A 400 -16.58 -21.25 -7.61
N TYR A 401 -17.65 -20.46 -7.58
CA TYR A 401 -18.44 -20.06 -8.76
C TYR A 401 -18.41 -18.55 -9.03
N GLY A 402 -17.51 -17.80 -8.39
CA GLY A 402 -17.42 -16.34 -8.50
C GLY A 402 -17.38 -15.64 -7.13
N TYR A 403 -17.50 -14.31 -7.13
CA TYR A 403 -17.44 -13.51 -5.91
C TYR A 403 -18.78 -13.52 -5.17
N ASN A 404 -18.74 -13.79 -3.86
CA ASN A 404 -19.91 -13.82 -2.98
C ASN A 404 -19.76 -12.79 -1.88
N SER A 405 -20.87 -12.20 -1.41
CA SER A 405 -20.85 -11.25 -0.29
C SER A 405 -20.77 -11.98 1.06
N LEU A 406 -19.95 -11.47 1.98
CA LEU A 406 -19.91 -11.87 3.37
C LEU A 406 -20.77 -10.93 4.22
N GLU A 407 -21.53 -11.50 5.16
CA GLU A 407 -22.36 -10.71 6.07
C GLU A 407 -21.47 -9.94 7.07
N ILE A 408 -21.58 -8.61 7.06
CA ILE A 408 -20.85 -7.76 7.98
C ILE A 408 -21.63 -7.68 9.30
N LEU A 409 -20.94 -8.01 10.39
CA LEU A 409 -21.49 -7.93 11.73
C LEU A 409 -21.89 -6.48 12.06
N PRO A 410 -23.09 -6.24 12.65
CA PRO A 410 -23.60 -4.89 12.92
C PRO A 410 -22.63 -4.00 13.73
N GLU A 411 -21.82 -4.60 14.59
CA GLU A 411 -20.86 -3.95 15.49
C GLU A 411 -19.72 -3.26 14.73
N VAL A 412 -19.22 -3.89 13.65
CA VAL A 412 -18.15 -3.33 12.79
C VAL A 412 -18.70 -2.68 11.52
N LYS A 413 -20.02 -2.72 11.33
CA LYS A 413 -20.66 -2.04 10.20
C LYS A 413 -20.37 -0.54 10.27
N GLY A 414 -19.75 -0.03 9.23
CA GLY A 414 -19.38 1.36 9.13
C GLY A 414 -18.03 1.77 9.75
N PHE A 415 -17.20 0.79 10.12
CA PHE A 415 -15.80 1.03 10.42
C PHE A 415 -14.94 0.84 9.16
N VAL A 416 -13.74 1.42 9.16
CA VAL A 416 -12.70 1.15 8.16
C VAL A 416 -11.86 -0.01 8.66
N SER A 417 -11.55 -0.94 7.75
CA SER A 417 -10.85 -2.17 8.06
C SER A 417 -9.36 -2.04 7.74
N TYR A 418 -8.50 -2.43 8.66
CA TYR A 418 -7.05 -2.44 8.50
C TYR A 418 -6.57 -3.89 8.67
N PRO A 419 -6.28 -4.61 7.57
CA PRO A 419 -5.79 -5.97 7.67
C PRO A 419 -4.36 -5.99 8.21
N SER A 420 -4.06 -7.01 9.00
CA SER A 420 -2.68 -7.40 9.29
C SER A 420 -1.94 -7.76 8.00
N ALA A 421 -0.60 -7.75 8.04
CA ALA A 421 0.24 -8.07 6.87
C ALA A 421 -0.08 -9.45 6.25
N THR A 422 -0.52 -10.41 7.06
CA THR A 422 -0.94 -11.75 6.63
C THR A 422 -2.44 -11.87 6.34
N GLY A 423 -3.24 -10.87 6.72
CA GLY A 423 -4.69 -10.88 6.58
C GLY A 423 -5.45 -11.73 7.60
N ASP A 424 -4.76 -12.26 8.62
CA ASP A 424 -5.35 -13.14 9.66
C ASP A 424 -6.14 -12.35 10.71
N TYR A 425 -5.68 -11.14 11.01
CA TYR A 425 -6.31 -10.19 11.90
C TYR A 425 -6.76 -8.95 11.16
N TRP A 426 -7.85 -8.36 11.66
CA TRP A 426 -8.37 -7.09 11.17
C TRP A 426 -8.61 -6.16 12.33
N ILE A 427 -8.18 -4.92 12.14
CA ILE A 427 -8.44 -3.84 13.06
C ILE A 427 -9.51 -2.95 12.43
N TRP A 428 -10.57 -2.67 13.17
CA TRP A 428 -11.69 -1.87 12.71
C TRP A 428 -11.71 -0.56 13.48
N ALA A 429 -11.60 0.55 12.76
CA ALA A 429 -11.59 1.88 13.36
C ALA A 429 -12.36 2.88 12.48
N SER A 430 -12.96 3.89 13.10
CA SER A 430 -13.69 4.95 12.42
C SER A 430 -13.27 6.30 12.95
N ARG A 431 -13.31 7.33 12.09
CA ARG A 431 -13.16 8.72 12.54
C ARG A 431 -14.40 9.25 13.26
N GLY A 432 -15.57 8.66 13.02
CA GLY A 432 -16.87 9.14 13.53
C GLY A 432 -17.45 8.31 14.67
N LYS A 433 -17.03 7.05 14.83
CA LYS A 433 -17.44 6.17 15.94
C LYS A 433 -16.25 5.94 16.88
N THR A 434 -16.47 6.08 18.19
CA THR A 434 -15.48 5.71 19.21
C THR A 434 -15.48 4.19 19.35
N GLY A 435 -14.33 3.54 19.20
CA GLY A 435 -14.19 2.09 19.29
C GLY A 435 -13.03 1.58 18.43
N LEU A 436 -12.16 0.77 19.00
CA LEU A 436 -11.16 -0.01 18.26
C LEU A 436 -11.55 -1.48 18.38
N TRP A 437 -11.90 -2.13 17.27
CA TRP A 437 -12.32 -3.54 17.29
C TRP A 437 -11.31 -4.42 16.58
N VAL A 438 -11.22 -5.68 17.00
CA VAL A 438 -10.37 -6.69 16.33
C VAL A 438 -11.16 -7.95 16.03
N THR A 439 -10.96 -8.51 14.84
CA THR A 439 -11.46 -9.84 14.45
C THR A 439 -10.32 -10.72 13.96
N GLU A 440 -10.38 -12.00 14.31
CA GLU A 440 -9.47 -13.05 13.81
C GLU A 440 -10.28 -14.08 13.02
N ASP A 441 -9.89 -14.45 11.79
CA ASP A 441 -10.49 -15.57 11.04
C ASP A 441 -12.04 -15.64 11.04
N ASN A 442 -12.71 -14.51 10.76
CA ASN A 442 -14.19 -14.38 10.78
C ASN A 442 -14.85 -14.66 12.15
N SER A 443 -14.09 -14.59 13.25
CA SER A 443 -14.65 -14.56 14.59
C SER A 443 -15.41 -13.26 14.87
N ASN A 444 -16.23 -13.28 15.92
CA ASN A 444 -16.93 -12.09 16.36
C ASN A 444 -15.93 -11.00 16.78
N PRO A 445 -16.15 -9.73 16.38
CA PRO A 445 -15.28 -8.62 16.71
C PRO A 445 -15.25 -8.40 18.22
N VAL A 446 -14.06 -8.16 18.74
CA VAL A 446 -13.82 -7.82 20.13
C VAL A 446 -13.42 -6.35 20.22
N GLU A 447 -14.15 -5.55 21.00
CA GLU A 447 -13.77 -4.17 21.30
C GLU A 447 -12.56 -4.16 22.24
N LEU A 448 -11.50 -3.47 21.83
CA LEU A 448 -10.26 -3.29 22.59
C LEU A 448 -10.25 -2.02 23.45
N SER A 449 -11.04 -1.01 23.09
CA SER A 449 -11.02 0.34 23.67
C SER A 449 -11.93 0.54 24.87
#